data_AF-A0A257VLS6-F1
#
_entry.id   AF-A0A257VLS6-F1
#
_cell.length_a   1.000
_cell.length_b   1.000
_cell.length_c   1.000
_cell.angle_alpha   90.00
_cell.angle_beta   90.00
_cell.angle_gamma   90.00
#
_symmetry.space_group_name_H-M   'P 1'
#
loop_
_entity.id
_entity.type
_entity.pdbx_description
1 polymer ?
#
loop_
_entity_poly.entity_id
_entity_poly.type
_entity_poly.pdbx_seq_one_letter_code
_entity_poly.pdbx_strand_id
1 'polypeptide(L)'
;MFEFLFRYPLTVYQKGSVVLQSGWSVWWWVLASVVAAGVVGWLLFTKWNNGKRAKAVVLWGLQSTMIALVLLLLWQPGISIATLKPQQNIVAVLLDDSKSMGLTEDGSTRRDEMKKTLEAGLADGLGKKFQVRYYKMGTRLERTGDWKGLTGEAPVSRLSEGLAQIAAESGSLPIGALVVMTDGGDTAGGIDRQTLASLRSRR
;
A
#
# COMPACT_ATOMS: atom_id res chain seq x y z
N MET A 1 -22.93 -9.93 -19.26
CA MET A 1 -22.94 -8.91 -20.34
C MET A 1 -21.94 -7.78 -20.11
N PHE A 2 -21.81 -7.21 -18.89
CA PHE A 2 -20.84 -6.14 -18.63
C PHE A 2 -19.37 -6.56 -18.82
N GLU A 3 -19.01 -7.77 -18.37
CA GLU A 3 -17.65 -8.33 -18.51
C GLU A 3 -17.21 -8.62 -19.95
N PHE A 4 -18.15 -8.70 -20.89
CA PHE A 4 -17.85 -8.92 -22.31
C PHE A 4 -17.45 -7.61 -23.01
N LEU A 5 -18.09 -6.50 -22.64
CA LEU A 5 -17.78 -5.16 -23.15
C LEU A 5 -16.64 -4.48 -22.38
N PHE A 6 -16.51 -4.79 -21.09
CA PHE A 6 -15.51 -4.24 -20.19
C PHE A 6 -14.71 -5.39 -19.60
N ARG A 7 -13.40 -5.42 -19.89
CA ARG A 7 -12.45 -6.49 -19.51
C ARG A 7 -12.39 -6.83 -18.00
N TYR A 8 -13.09 -6.06 -17.14
CA TYR A 8 -13.07 -6.19 -15.69
C TYR A 8 -14.49 -6.25 -15.10
N PRO A 9 -14.70 -7.01 -14.01
CA PRO A 9 -15.99 -7.14 -13.34
C PRO A 9 -16.45 -5.82 -12.72
N LEU A 10 -17.78 -5.64 -12.60
CA LEU A 10 -18.42 -4.42 -12.11
C LEU A 10 -17.96 -4.00 -10.70
N THR A 11 -17.53 -4.95 -9.88
CA THR A 11 -17.00 -4.73 -8.54
C THR A 11 -15.70 -3.91 -8.53
N VAL A 12 -14.91 -3.99 -9.61
CA VAL A 12 -13.69 -3.21 -9.79
C VAL A 12 -14.02 -1.75 -10.14
N TYR A 13 -15.08 -1.54 -10.93
CA TYR A 13 -15.58 -0.20 -11.28
C TYR A 13 -16.20 0.53 -10.08
N GLN A 14 -16.82 -0.20 -9.14
CA GLN A 14 -17.39 0.38 -7.92
C GLN A 14 -16.35 0.90 -6.92
N LYS A 15 -15.12 0.35 -6.94
CA LYS A 15 -14.02 0.76 -6.06
C LYS A 15 -12.99 1.66 -6.73
N GLY A 16 -13.03 1.78 -8.05
CA GLY A 16 -12.14 2.65 -8.80
C GLY A 16 -12.66 4.08 -8.83
N SER A 17 -11.78 5.05 -8.64
CA SER A 17 -12.10 6.45 -8.96
C SER A 17 -11.84 6.69 -10.45
N VAL A 18 -12.76 7.35 -11.14
CA VAL A 18 -12.53 7.81 -12.51
C VAL A 18 -11.42 8.86 -12.45
N VAL A 19 -10.30 8.59 -13.10
CA VAL A 19 -9.17 9.51 -13.16
C VAL A 19 -8.88 9.83 -14.62
N LEU A 20 -8.72 11.11 -14.88
CA LEU A 20 -8.30 11.61 -16.17
C LEU A 20 -6.78 11.45 -16.25
N GLN A 21 -6.29 10.53 -17.08
CA GLN A 21 -4.84 10.30 -17.23
C GLN A 21 -4.15 11.41 -18.04
N SER A 22 -4.92 12.27 -18.71
CA SER A 22 -4.39 13.45 -19.39
C SER A 22 -3.96 14.51 -18.37
N GLY A 23 -2.71 14.97 -18.44
CA GLY A 23 -2.18 16.06 -17.61
C GLY A 23 -2.76 17.45 -17.93
N TRP A 24 -3.81 17.53 -18.75
CA TRP A 24 -4.44 18.78 -19.17
C TRP A 24 -5.68 19.06 -18.30
N SER A 25 -5.85 20.32 -17.92
CA SER A 25 -7.03 20.75 -17.16
C SER A 25 -8.33 20.45 -17.90
N VAL A 26 -9.35 19.98 -17.18
CA VAL A 26 -10.70 19.68 -17.68
C VAL A 26 -11.28 20.83 -18.52
N TRP A 27 -10.97 22.06 -18.15
CA TRP A 27 -11.47 23.27 -18.79
C TRP A 27 -11.02 23.43 -20.25
N TRP A 28 -9.82 22.97 -20.61
CA TRP A 28 -9.34 23.04 -22.00
C TRP A 28 -10.14 22.12 -22.92
N TRP A 29 -10.61 20.98 -22.41
CA TRP A 29 -11.43 20.04 -23.17
C TRP A 29 -12.88 20.50 -23.30
N VAL A 30 -13.43 21.10 -22.24
CA VAL A 30 -14.73 21.77 -22.31
C VAL A 30 -14.68 22.88 -23.37
N LEU A 31 -13.62 23.70 -23.35
CA LEU A 31 -13.41 24.74 -24.34
C LEU A 31 -13.32 24.17 -25.76
N ALA A 32 -12.50 23.14 -25.98
CA ALA A 32 -12.36 22.49 -27.29
C ALA A 32 -13.69 21.92 -27.80
N SER A 33 -14.48 21.30 -26.92
CA SER A 33 -15.80 20.75 -27.26
C SER A 33 -16.80 21.85 -27.65
N VAL A 34 -16.84 22.94 -26.88
CA VAL A 34 -17.71 24.10 -27.17
C VAL A 34 -17.31 24.78 -28.46
N VAL A 35 -16.02 24.97 -28.70
CA VAL A 35 -15.50 25.56 -29.94
C VAL A 35 -15.86 24.68 -31.14
N ALA A 36 -15.64 23.37 -31.05
CA ALA A 36 -16.00 22.45 -32.13
C ALA A 36 -17.50 22.46 -32.43
N ALA A 37 -18.36 22.42 -31.40
CA ALA A 37 -19.81 22.49 -31.56
C ALA A 37 -20.26 23.84 -32.16
N GLY A 38 -19.62 24.94 -31.74
CA GLY A 38 -19.87 26.28 -32.28
C GLY A 38 -19.48 26.42 -33.75
N VAL A 39 -18.31 25.90 -34.15
CA VAL A 39 -17.84 25.90 -35.55
C VAL A 39 -18.77 25.08 -36.44
N VAL A 40 -19.16 23.88 -36.00
CA VAL A 40 -20.10 23.03 -36.74
C VAL A 40 -21.47 23.70 -36.86
N GLY A 41 -21.95 24.31 -35.78
CA GLY A 41 -23.19 25.07 -35.78
C GLY A 41 -23.15 26.23 -36.76
N TRP A 42 -22.09 27.05 -36.69
CA TRP A 42 -21.90 28.19 -37.58
C TRP A 42 -21.91 27.74 -39.05
N LEU A 43 -21.12 26.73 -39.42
CA LEU A 43 -21.06 26.23 -40.81
C LEU A 43 -22.39 25.69 -41.34
N LEU A 44 -23.18 25.03 -40.50
CA LEU A 44 -24.47 24.45 -40.89
C LEU A 44 -25.56 25.52 -40.98
N PHE A 45 -25.59 26.45 -40.04
CA PHE A 45 -26.59 27.52 -40.03
C PHE A 45 -26.31 28.62 -41.06
N THR A 46 -25.05 28.90 -41.41
CA THR A 46 -24.72 29.84 -42.50
C THR A 46 -25.06 29.28 -43.88
N LYS A 47 -24.99 27.95 -44.08
CA LYS A 47 -25.26 27.32 -45.37
C LYS A 47 -26.74 26.98 -45.62
N TRP A 48 -27.56 26.89 -44.57
CA TRP A 48 -28.97 26.51 -44.69
C TRP A 48 -29.93 27.64 -44.28
N ASN A 49 -30.18 28.56 -45.21
CA ASN A 49 -31.13 29.67 -45.03
C ASN A 49 -32.58 29.36 -45.48
N ASN A 50 -32.85 28.21 -46.12
CA ASN A 50 -34.14 27.93 -46.78
C ASN A 50 -34.96 26.82 -46.10
N GLY A 51 -35.62 27.13 -44.97
CA GLY A 51 -36.74 26.35 -44.41
C GLY A 51 -36.44 24.96 -43.83
N LYS A 52 -35.24 24.40 -44.02
CA LYS A 52 -34.85 23.06 -43.54
C LYS A 52 -34.12 23.08 -42.18
N ARG A 53 -34.45 24.04 -41.29
CA ARG A 53 -33.79 24.22 -39.99
C ARG A 53 -33.87 22.99 -39.09
N ALA A 54 -34.96 22.23 -39.14
CA ALA A 54 -35.09 20.98 -38.38
C ALA A 54 -34.01 19.95 -38.76
N LYS A 55 -33.71 19.81 -40.06
CA LYS A 55 -32.64 18.91 -40.53
C LYS A 55 -31.26 19.44 -40.12
N ALA A 56 -31.08 20.77 -40.10
CA ALA A 56 -29.86 21.42 -39.61
C ALA A 56 -29.57 21.08 -38.15
N VAL A 57 -30.58 21.18 -37.29
CA VAL A 57 -30.45 20.89 -35.85
C VAL A 57 -30.12 19.42 -35.60
N VAL A 58 -30.79 18.49 -36.31
CA VAL A 58 -30.51 17.06 -36.18
C VAL A 58 -29.08 16.72 -36.62
N LEU A 59 -28.64 17.27 -37.77
CA LEU A 59 -27.28 17.02 -38.27
C LEU A 59 -26.22 17.62 -37.34
N TRP A 60 -26.48 18.82 -36.81
CA TRP A 60 -25.62 19.49 -35.82
C TRP A 60 -25.49 18.66 -34.54
N GLY A 61 -26.61 18.16 -34.01
CA GLY A 61 -26.62 17.30 -32.82
C GLY A 61 -25.82 16.02 -33.04
N LEU A 62 -26.00 15.36 -34.19
CA LEU A 62 -25.29 14.12 -34.51
C LEU A 62 -23.77 14.35 -34.69
N GLN A 63 -23.37 15.40 -35.41
CA GLN A 63 -21.95 15.74 -35.59
C GLN A 63 -21.29 16.19 -34.28
N SER A 64 -21.97 17.01 -33.48
CA SER A 64 -21.45 17.45 -32.18
C SER A 64 -21.31 16.27 -31.22
N THR A 65 -22.25 15.33 -31.22
CA THR A 65 -22.17 14.09 -30.43
C THR A 65 -21.00 13.23 -30.87
N MET A 66 -20.78 13.07 -32.18
CA MET A 66 -19.64 12.32 -32.71
C MET A 66 -18.31 12.93 -32.30
N ILE A 67 -18.17 14.27 -32.41
CA ILE A 67 -16.97 14.98 -31.99
C ILE A 67 -16.76 14.83 -30.48
N ALA A 68 -17.82 14.98 -29.67
CA ALA A 68 -17.74 14.80 -28.23
C ALA A 68 -17.28 13.38 -27.85
N LEU A 69 -17.76 12.35 -28.54
CA LEU A 69 -17.32 10.97 -28.32
C LEU A 69 -15.84 10.76 -28.68
N VAL A 70 -15.39 11.32 -29.80
CA VAL A 70 -13.97 11.26 -30.22
C VAL A 70 -13.08 11.98 -29.20
N LEU A 71 -13.47 13.17 -28.76
CA LEU A 71 -12.75 13.91 -27.72
C LEU A 71 -12.70 13.15 -26.40
N LEU A 72 -13.82 12.52 -26.00
CA LEU A 72 -13.89 11.68 -24.81
C LEU A 72 -12.96 10.48 -24.90
N LEU A 73 -12.92 9.79 -26.04
CA LEU A 73 -12.01 8.65 -26.26
C LEU A 73 -10.55 9.11 -26.27
N LEU A 74 -10.25 10.26 -26.88
CA LEU A 74 -8.92 10.87 -26.88
C LEU A 74 -8.47 11.27 -25.47
N TRP A 75 -9.41 11.58 -24.58
CA TRP A 75 -9.16 11.92 -23.19
C TRP A 75 -8.71 10.73 -22.33
N GLN A 76 -8.74 9.51 -22.88
CA GLN A 76 -8.32 8.28 -22.21
C GLN A 76 -8.88 8.18 -20.78
N PRO A 77 -10.22 8.08 -20.62
CA PRO A 77 -10.83 7.92 -19.31
C PRO A 77 -10.28 6.63 -18.68
N GLY A 78 -9.46 6.81 -17.65
CA GLY A 78 -8.85 5.74 -16.92
C GLY A 78 -9.64 5.46 -15.66
N ILE A 79 -9.61 4.21 -15.22
CA ILE A 79 -10.04 3.84 -13.89
C ILE A 79 -8.79 3.64 -13.07
N SER A 80 -8.59 4.50 -12.08
CA SER A 80 -7.55 4.32 -11.10
C SER A 80 -8.10 3.51 -9.95
N ILE A 81 -7.43 2.40 -9.65
CA ILE A 81 -7.77 1.54 -8.51
C ILE A 81 -6.62 1.70 -7.53
N ALA A 82 -6.90 2.27 -6.37
CA ALA A 82 -5.96 2.26 -5.25
C ALA A 82 -5.86 0.81 -4.74
N THR A 83 -4.90 0.06 -5.25
CA THR A 83 -4.56 -1.25 -4.70
C THR A 83 -3.60 -1.02 -3.53
N LEU A 84 -3.92 -1.60 -2.37
CA LEU A 84 -2.95 -1.73 -1.29
C LEU A 84 -1.79 -2.55 -1.86
N LYS A 85 -0.65 -1.91 -2.11
CA LYS A 85 0.55 -2.62 -2.57
C LYS A 85 0.93 -3.64 -1.48
N PRO A 86 0.88 -4.95 -1.78
CA PRO A 86 1.50 -5.94 -0.90
C PRO A 86 2.96 -5.52 -0.66
N GLN A 87 3.47 -5.70 0.56
CA GLN A 87 4.81 -5.25 1.02
C GLN A 87 4.95 -3.80 1.50
N GLN A 88 3.91 -2.97 1.54
CA GLN A 88 4.03 -1.69 2.25
C GLN A 88 4.11 -1.85 3.76
N ASN A 89 3.65 -2.96 4.34
CA ASN A 89 3.71 -3.17 5.79
C ASN A 89 4.95 -4.01 6.15
N ILE A 90 5.76 -3.45 7.05
CA ILE A 90 6.93 -4.10 7.62
C ILE A 90 6.50 -4.88 8.86
N VAL A 91 6.97 -6.12 8.98
CA VAL A 91 6.88 -6.90 10.22
C VAL A 91 8.26 -6.89 10.86
N ALA A 92 8.34 -6.30 12.05
CA ALA A 92 9.57 -6.31 12.84
C ALA A 92 9.56 -7.53 13.78
N VAL A 93 10.59 -8.37 13.65
CA VAL A 93 10.78 -9.57 14.48
C VAL A 93 11.94 -9.30 15.43
N LEU A 94 11.66 -9.20 16.73
CA LEU A 94 12.66 -9.07 17.78
C LEU A 94 13.03 -10.46 18.27
N LEU A 95 14.31 -10.75 18.22
CA LEU A 95 14.93 -12.00 18.61
C LEU A 95 15.75 -11.74 19.87
N ASP A 96 15.36 -12.35 20.97
CA ASP A 96 16.13 -12.31 22.21
C ASP A 96 17.43 -13.12 22.05
N ASP A 97 18.57 -12.49 22.34
CA ASP A 97 19.90 -13.09 22.29
C ASP A 97 20.59 -13.10 23.67
N SER A 98 19.79 -13.05 24.74
CA SER A 98 20.27 -13.11 26.11
C SER A 98 20.94 -14.44 26.47
N LYS A 99 21.74 -14.42 27.54
CA LYS A 99 22.45 -15.59 28.06
C LYS A 99 21.50 -16.75 28.42
N SER A 100 20.26 -16.45 28.82
CA SER A 100 19.26 -17.48 29.13
C SER A 100 18.76 -18.21 27.89
N MET A 101 18.84 -17.61 26.70
CA MET A 101 18.54 -18.28 25.42
C MET A 101 19.60 -19.33 25.04
N GLY A 102 20.80 -19.24 25.63
CA GLY A 102 21.85 -20.26 25.53
C GLY A 102 21.65 -21.47 26.45
N LEU A 103 20.63 -21.47 27.31
CA LEU A 103 20.33 -22.61 28.18
C LEU A 103 19.77 -23.77 27.36
N THR A 104 20.22 -24.98 27.70
CA THR A 104 19.74 -26.23 27.11
C THR A 104 18.51 -26.72 27.83
N GLU A 105 17.43 -26.93 27.08
CA GLU A 105 16.16 -27.49 27.55
C GLU A 105 15.77 -28.61 26.58
N ASP A 106 15.41 -29.79 27.11
CA ASP A 106 15.07 -30.98 26.32
C ASP A 106 16.09 -31.37 25.21
N GLY A 107 17.37 -31.18 25.50
CA GLY A 107 18.47 -31.57 24.60
C GLY A 107 18.76 -30.59 23.47
N SER A 108 18.11 -29.42 23.43
CA SER A 108 18.44 -28.33 22.50
C SER A 108 18.51 -26.98 23.21
N THR A 109 19.25 -26.01 22.67
CA THR A 109 19.22 -24.67 23.26
C THR A 109 17.90 -23.98 22.90
N ARG A 110 17.35 -23.16 23.81
CA ARG A 110 16.12 -22.36 23.54
C ARG A 110 16.25 -21.53 22.25
N ARG A 111 17.45 -21.04 21.97
CA ARG A 111 17.81 -20.36 20.73
C ARG A 111 17.69 -21.25 19.50
N ASP A 112 18.10 -22.51 19.58
CA ASP A 112 17.97 -23.47 18.47
C ASP A 112 16.51 -23.85 18.23
N GLU A 113 15.69 -23.94 19.28
CA GLU A 113 14.25 -24.12 19.14
C GLU A 113 13.60 -22.92 18.44
N MET A 114 13.93 -21.69 18.84
CA MET A 114 13.47 -20.47 18.18
C MET A 114 13.86 -20.44 16.69
N LYS A 115 15.10 -20.84 16.37
CA LYS A 115 15.56 -20.99 14.97
C LYS A 115 14.73 -22.01 14.21
N LYS A 116 14.46 -23.18 14.80
CA LYS A 116 13.60 -24.20 14.20
C LYS A 116 12.20 -23.67 13.94
N THR A 117 11.59 -22.92 14.86
CA THR A 117 10.25 -22.34 14.64
C THR A 117 10.25 -21.32 13.50
N LEU A 118 11.30 -20.52 13.36
CA LEU A 118 11.45 -19.59 12.24
C LEU A 118 11.61 -20.33 10.91
N GLU A 119 12.42 -21.38 10.88
CA GLU A 119 12.68 -22.21 9.69
C GLU A 119 11.52 -23.14 9.31
N ALA A 120 10.70 -23.57 10.28
CA ALA A 120 9.54 -24.44 10.07
C ALA A 120 8.41 -23.78 9.24
N GLY A 121 8.54 -22.49 8.92
CA GLY A 121 7.66 -21.81 7.96
C GLY A 121 7.18 -20.43 8.40
N LEU A 122 7.52 -19.99 9.62
CA LEU A 122 7.13 -18.66 10.09
C LEU A 122 7.83 -17.55 9.29
N ALA A 123 9.13 -17.70 9.01
CA ALA A 123 9.87 -16.72 8.21
C ALA A 123 9.37 -16.68 6.75
N ASP A 124 9.14 -17.86 6.13
CA ASP A 124 8.63 -17.96 4.75
C ASP A 124 7.18 -17.45 4.62
N GLY A 125 6.32 -17.79 5.58
CA GLY A 125 4.94 -17.32 5.64
C GLY A 125 4.82 -15.81 5.79
N LEU A 126 5.68 -15.20 6.62
CA LEU A 126 5.75 -13.75 6.79
C LEU A 126 6.37 -13.08 5.54
N GLY A 127 7.46 -13.63 5.00
CA GLY A 127 8.16 -13.09 3.82
C GLY A 127 7.32 -13.07 2.55
N LYS A 128 6.38 -14.01 2.39
CA LYS A 128 5.45 -14.04 1.23
C LYS A 128 4.48 -12.86 1.20
N LYS A 129 4.11 -12.31 2.36
CA LYS A 129 3.05 -11.28 2.48
C LYS A 129 3.56 -9.93 2.94
N PHE A 130 4.69 -9.89 3.64
CA PHE A 130 5.22 -8.71 4.31
C PHE A 130 6.73 -8.58 4.13
N GLN A 131 7.25 -7.35 4.28
CA GLN A 131 8.69 -7.15 4.39
C GLN A 131 9.11 -7.45 5.84
N VAL A 132 9.85 -8.54 6.05
CA VAL A 132 10.31 -8.94 7.38
C VAL A 132 11.64 -8.28 7.70
N ARG A 133 11.77 -7.70 8.89
CA ARG A 133 13.03 -7.17 9.42
C ARG A 133 13.35 -7.82 10.75
N TYR A 134 14.56 -8.34 10.86
CA TYR A 134 15.04 -9.00 12.06
C TYR A 134 15.85 -8.03 12.91
N TYR A 135 15.58 -8.05 14.21
CA TYR A 135 16.31 -7.28 15.20
C TYR A 135 16.78 -8.22 16.30
N LYS A 136 18.07 -8.13 16.63
CA LYS A 136 18.68 -8.82 17.76
C LYS A 136 18.56 -7.94 18.99
N MET A 137 18.08 -8.52 20.07
CA MET A 137 17.90 -7.87 21.36
C MET A 137 18.92 -8.41 22.36
N GLY A 138 19.67 -7.49 22.97
CA GLY A 138 20.65 -7.77 24.01
C GLY A 138 20.84 -6.53 24.87
N THR A 139 22.07 -6.00 24.90
CA THR A 139 22.35 -4.68 25.52
C THR A 139 21.72 -3.52 24.77
N ARG A 140 21.52 -3.65 23.46
CA ARG A 140 20.85 -2.70 22.58
C ARG A 140 20.11 -3.44 21.47
N LEU A 141 19.19 -2.75 20.79
CA LEU A 141 18.50 -3.31 19.63
C LEU A 141 19.34 -3.09 18.37
N GLU A 142 19.77 -4.18 17.74
CA GLU A 142 20.56 -4.14 16.51
C GLU A 142 19.81 -4.80 15.36
N ARG A 143 19.81 -4.16 14.18
CA ARG A 143 19.24 -4.78 12.99
C ARG A 143 20.19 -5.87 12.47
N THR A 144 19.66 -7.07 12.30
CA THR A 144 20.39 -8.19 11.68
C THR A 144 19.77 -8.56 10.33
N GLY A 145 20.59 -9.05 9.41
CA GLY A 145 20.13 -9.55 8.12
C GLY A 145 19.39 -10.88 8.23
N ASP A 146 19.71 -11.69 9.23
CA ASP A 146 19.20 -13.05 9.40
C ASP A 146 19.16 -13.45 10.90
N TRP A 147 18.31 -14.41 11.25
CA TRP A 147 18.21 -15.04 12.56
C TRP A 147 19.31 -16.10 12.81
N LYS A 148 20.05 -16.49 11.77
CA LYS A 148 21.13 -17.49 11.88
C LYS A 148 22.32 -17.03 12.71
N GLY A 149 22.59 -15.73 12.78
CA GLY A 149 23.72 -15.12 13.49
C GLY A 149 23.53 -14.91 15.00
N LEU A 150 22.47 -15.46 15.61
CA LEU A 150 22.22 -15.35 17.05
C LEU A 150 23.26 -16.16 17.85
N THR A 151 23.86 -15.53 18.85
CA THR A 151 24.98 -16.05 19.66
C THR A 151 24.54 -16.49 21.06
N GLY A 152 23.47 -15.91 21.61
CA GLY A 152 22.95 -16.20 22.95
C GLY A 152 23.89 -15.75 24.08
N GLU A 153 24.72 -14.73 23.84
CA GLU A 153 25.76 -14.30 24.78
C GLU A 153 25.44 -12.97 25.48
N ALA A 154 24.34 -12.30 25.11
CA ALA A 154 24.05 -10.99 25.66
C ALA A 154 23.74 -11.08 27.17
N PRO A 155 24.40 -10.27 28.02
CA PRO A 155 24.24 -10.38 29.48
C PRO A 155 22.90 -9.84 29.99
N VAL A 156 22.15 -9.11 29.15
CA VAL A 156 20.94 -8.36 29.51
C VAL A 156 19.96 -8.46 28.33
N SER A 157 18.67 -8.56 28.62
CA SER A 157 17.56 -8.40 27.66
C SER A 157 16.81 -7.11 27.99
N ARG A 158 16.90 -6.10 27.12
CA ARG A 158 16.30 -4.77 27.30
C ARG A 158 15.08 -4.59 26.38
N LEU A 159 13.97 -5.20 26.75
CA LEU A 159 12.77 -5.22 25.91
C LEU A 159 12.11 -3.84 25.77
N SER A 160 11.98 -3.09 26.87
CA SER A 160 11.35 -1.78 26.89
C SER A 160 12.06 -0.75 25.99
N GLU A 161 13.40 -0.72 26.04
CA GLU A 161 14.23 0.15 25.21
C GLU A 161 14.17 -0.25 23.72
N GLY A 162 14.18 -1.56 23.42
CA GLY A 162 14.01 -2.05 22.05
C GLY A 162 12.65 -1.68 21.46
N LEU A 163 11.58 -1.79 22.24
CA LEU A 163 10.24 -1.37 21.84
C LEU A 163 10.17 0.15 21.61
N ALA A 164 10.77 0.94 22.49
CA ALA A 164 10.84 2.40 22.34
C ALA A 164 11.61 2.81 21.08
N GLN A 165 12.72 2.13 20.77
CA GLN A 165 13.49 2.36 19.55
C GLN A 165 12.70 2.02 18.29
N ILE A 166 11.98 0.91 18.27
CA ILE A 166 11.10 0.55 17.13
C ILE A 166 9.93 1.53 17.02
N ALA A 167 9.37 1.98 18.14
CA ALA A 167 8.34 3.02 18.14
C ALA A 167 8.86 4.33 17.56
N ALA A 168 10.11 4.72 17.83
CA ALA A 168 10.75 5.87 17.19
C ALA A 168 10.97 5.64 15.68
N GLU A 169 11.41 4.45 15.26
CA GLU A 169 11.60 4.10 13.85
C GLU A 169 10.28 4.02 13.05
N SER A 170 9.17 3.69 13.72
CA SER A 170 7.83 3.60 13.11
C SER A 170 7.33 4.91 12.50
N GLY A 171 7.90 6.06 12.89
CA GLY A 171 7.61 7.35 12.24
C GLY A 171 8.10 7.44 10.80
N SER A 172 9.11 6.63 10.44
CA SER A 172 9.71 6.58 9.11
C SER A 172 9.39 5.30 8.33
N LEU A 173 8.87 4.29 9.03
CA LEU A 173 8.62 2.96 8.49
C LEU A 173 7.19 2.52 8.81
N PRO A 174 6.41 2.09 7.81
CA PRO A 174 5.06 1.54 8.01
C PRO A 174 5.12 0.15 8.68
N ILE A 175 5.31 0.12 10.01
CA ILE A 175 5.34 -1.11 10.79
C ILE A 175 3.89 -1.57 11.03
N GLY A 176 3.52 -2.70 10.45
CA GLY A 176 2.17 -3.26 10.56
C GLY A 176 2.00 -4.24 11.73
N ALA A 177 3.09 -4.89 12.14
CA ALA A 177 3.09 -5.83 13.26
C ALA A 177 4.48 -5.97 13.89
N LEU A 178 4.48 -6.36 15.17
CA LEU A 178 5.66 -6.65 15.94
C LEU A 178 5.57 -8.07 16.48
N VAL A 179 6.59 -8.88 16.23
CA VAL A 179 6.71 -10.25 16.76
C VAL A 179 7.90 -10.27 17.70
N VAL A 180 7.65 -10.59 18.97
CA VAL A 180 8.70 -10.68 19.98
C VAL A 180 8.90 -12.15 20.33
N MET A 181 10.12 -12.65 20.18
CA MET A 181 10.52 -14.00 20.58
C MET A 181 11.52 -13.86 21.72
N THR A 182 11.08 -14.21 22.93
CA THR A 182 11.84 -14.07 24.18
C THR A 182 11.43 -15.18 25.13
N ASP A 183 12.32 -15.53 26.07
CA ASP A 183 12.01 -16.40 27.20
C ASP A 183 11.35 -15.65 28.38
N GLY A 184 11.11 -14.34 28.22
CA GLY A 184 10.34 -13.51 29.15
C GLY A 184 11.17 -12.80 30.22
N GLY A 185 12.50 -12.95 30.22
CA GLY A 185 13.37 -12.27 31.17
C GLY A 185 13.67 -10.82 30.80
N ASP A 186 12.84 -9.85 31.22
CA ASP A 186 13.21 -8.43 31.12
C ASP A 186 14.10 -8.01 32.30
N THR A 187 15.29 -7.51 31.99
CA THR A 187 16.29 -7.07 32.98
C THR A 187 16.45 -5.55 33.01
N ALA A 188 15.66 -4.82 32.22
CA ALA A 188 15.70 -3.36 32.10
C ALA A 188 14.59 -2.63 32.87
N GLY A 189 13.75 -3.35 33.63
CA GLY A 189 12.75 -2.73 34.52
C GLY A 189 11.31 -2.75 34.01
N GLY A 190 10.98 -3.59 33.03
CA GLY A 190 9.61 -3.85 32.59
C GLY A 190 9.16 -2.99 31.41
N ILE A 191 8.11 -3.44 30.73
CA ILE A 191 7.46 -2.67 29.65
C ILE A 191 6.56 -1.60 30.29
N ASP A 192 6.96 -0.33 30.20
CA ASP A 192 6.13 0.76 30.70
C ASP A 192 4.83 0.93 29.89
N ARG A 193 3.75 1.30 30.59
CA ARG A 193 2.43 1.54 29.97
C ARG A 193 2.47 2.71 29.00
N GLN A 194 3.36 3.70 29.17
CA GLN A 194 3.51 4.78 28.19
C GLN A 194 4.07 4.27 26.86
N THR A 195 5.02 3.33 26.88
CA THR A 195 5.56 2.71 25.66
C THR A 195 4.46 1.96 24.92
N LEU A 196 3.63 1.18 25.62
CA LEU A 196 2.47 0.49 25.02
C LEU A 196 1.43 1.48 24.47
N ALA A 197 1.16 2.57 25.18
CA ALA A 197 0.24 3.62 24.72
C ALA A 197 0.77 4.31 23.46
N SER A 198 2.08 4.57 23.38
CA SER A 198 2.73 5.17 22.22
C SER A 198 2.61 4.29 20.97
N LEU A 199 2.81 2.97 21.11
CA LEU A 199 2.60 2.00 20.04
C LEU A 199 1.14 1.94 19.59
N ARG A 200 0.19 1.97 20.55
CA ARG A 200 -1.26 1.95 20.24
C ARG A 200 -1.74 3.22 19.54
N SER A 201 -1.18 4.37 19.88
CA SER A 201 -1.56 5.67 19.31
C SER A 201 -1.12 5.86 17.86
N ARG A 202 -0.19 5.03 17.37
CA ARG A 202 0.41 5.12 16.02
C ARG A 202 -0.14 4.10 15.03
N ARG A 203 -1.29 3.49 15.35
CA ARG A 203 -1.97 2.46 14.54
C ARG A 203 -2.95 3.06 13.54
#